data_AF-A0A8X6IVN3-F1
#
_entry.id   AF-A0A8X6IVN3-F1
#
_cell.length_a   1.000
_cell.length_b   1.000
_cell.length_c   1.000
_cell.angle_alpha   90.00
_cell.angle_beta   90.00
_cell.angle_gamma   90.00
#
_symmetry.space_group_name_H-M   'P 1'
#
loop_
_entity.id
_entity.type
_entity.pdbx_description
1 polymer ?
#
loop_
_entity_poly.entity_id
_entity_poly.type
_entity_poly.pdbx_seq_one_letter_code
_entity_poly.pdbx_strand_id
1 'polypeptide(L)'
;MTQLNQCQVNNGGCDQLCDLEGGIAKCKCKEGFLLQSDGKKCKEVERLDETSLNLESCNRQNGKCSHKCFQEPNGVRCACRGGYKLLPDNKGCT
;
A
#
# COMPACT_ATOMS: atom_id res chain seq x y z
N MET A 1 43.24 -16.35 -5.87
CA MET A 1 41.86 -16.76 -6.19
C MET A 1 41.00 -15.51 -6.16
N THR A 2 40.57 -15.03 -7.33
CA THR A 2 39.70 -13.85 -7.41
C THR A 2 38.31 -14.29 -6.97
N GLN A 3 37.80 -13.71 -5.89
CA GLN A 3 36.44 -13.97 -5.44
C GLN A 3 35.48 -13.57 -6.56
N LEU A 4 34.76 -14.54 -7.13
CA LEU A 4 33.78 -14.29 -8.17
C LEU A 4 32.69 -13.40 -7.58
N ASN A 5 32.52 -12.20 -8.13
CA ASN A 5 31.43 -11.32 -7.72
C ASN A 5 30.11 -11.93 -8.18
N GLN A 6 29.39 -12.54 -7.24
CA GLN A 6 28.13 -13.22 -7.50
C GLN A 6 27.05 -12.27 -8.06
N CYS A 7 27.13 -10.96 -7.77
CA CYS A 7 26.22 -9.98 -8.36
C CYS A 7 26.44 -9.77 -9.86
N GLN A 8 27.64 -10.04 -10.39
CA GLN A 8 27.90 -9.94 -11.83
C GLN A 8 27.28 -11.09 -12.63
N VAL A 9 26.81 -12.14 -11.96
CA VAL A 9 26.14 -13.28 -12.58
C VAL A 9 24.65 -13.23 -12.24
N ASN A 10 23.82 -12.96 -13.25
CA ASN A 10 22.36 -12.88 -13.09
C ASN A 10 21.89 -11.99 -11.92
N ASN A 11 22.59 -10.88 -11.67
CA ASN A 11 22.32 -9.98 -10.53
C ASN A 11 22.30 -10.70 -9.17
N GLY A 12 23.07 -11.78 -8.98
CA GLY A 12 23.00 -12.62 -7.78
C GLY A 12 21.64 -13.28 -7.55
N GLY A 13 20.78 -13.34 -8.58
CA GLY A 13 19.39 -13.76 -8.51
C GLY A 13 18.43 -12.70 -7.93
N CYS A 14 18.88 -11.46 -7.73
CA CYS A 14 18.08 -10.39 -7.16
C CYS A 14 17.16 -9.76 -8.19
N ASP A 15 15.94 -9.45 -7.76
CA ASP A 15 14.91 -8.84 -8.59
C ASP A 15 15.22 -7.37 -8.92
N GLN A 16 15.85 -6.64 -7.99
CA GLN A 16 16.19 -5.24 -8.17
C GLN A 16 17.67 -4.94 -7.94
N LEU A 17 18.12 -4.89 -6.69
CA LEU A 17 19.49 -4.48 -6.34
C LEU A 17 20.27 -5.66 -5.75
N CYS A 18 21.56 -5.76 -6.06
CA CYS A 18 22.47 -6.76 -5.52
C CYS A 18 23.72 -6.10 -4.95
N ASP A 19 24.03 -6.40 -3.69
CA ASP A 19 25.26 -6.02 -3.03
C ASP A 19 26.09 -7.25 -2.67
N LEU A 20 27.40 -7.13 -2.83
CA LEU A 20 28.35 -8.16 -2.41
C LEU A 20 28.80 -7.87 -0.97
N GLU A 21 28.35 -8.68 -0.01
CA GLU A 21 28.77 -8.59 1.39
C GLU A 21 29.52 -9.86 1.82
N GLY A 22 30.78 -9.72 2.25
CA GLY A 22 31.59 -10.86 2.68
C GLY A 22 31.82 -11.92 1.58
N GLY A 23 31.64 -11.56 0.31
CA GLY A 23 31.72 -12.49 -0.82
C GLY A 23 30.42 -13.13 -1.26
N ILE A 24 29.32 -12.81 -0.59
CA ILE A 24 28.01 -13.39 -0.85
C ILE A 24 27.09 -12.30 -1.44
N ALA A 25 26.34 -12.64 -2.48
CA ALA A 25 25.31 -11.77 -3.03
C ALA A 25 24.12 -11.63 -2.06
N LYS A 26 23.85 -10.40 -1.62
CA LYS A 26 22.65 -10.02 -0.86
C LYS A 26 21.77 -9.12 -1.70
N CYS A 27 20.47 -9.43 -1.73
CA CYS A 27 19.51 -8.64 -2.47
C CYS A 27 18.95 -7.49 -1.63
N LYS A 28 18.70 -6.37 -2.30
CA LYS A 28 18.04 -5.19 -1.75
C LYS A 28 16.97 -4.71 -2.72
N CYS A 29 16.03 -3.93 -2.20
CA CYS A 29 14.96 -3.33 -2.98
C CYS A 29 15.12 -1.82 -3.05
N LYS A 30 14.65 -1.23 -4.15
CA LYS A 30 14.57 0.22 -4.32
C LYS A 30 13.53 0.81 -3.36
N GLU A 31 13.57 2.12 -3.17
CA GLU A 31 12.58 2.83 -2.36
C GLU A 31 11.15 2.53 -2.84
N GLY A 32 10.24 2.29 -1.90
CA GLY A 32 8.87 1.86 -2.19
C GLY A 32 8.69 0.36 -2.43
N PHE A 33 9.73 -0.46 -2.22
CA PHE A 33 9.65 -1.92 -2.34
C PHE A 33 10.23 -2.60 -1.09
N LEU A 34 9.64 -3.74 -0.70
CA LEU A 34 10.10 -4.60 0.39
C LEU A 34 10.62 -5.93 -0.15
N LEU A 35 11.74 -6.39 0.41
CA LEU A 35 12.31 -7.68 0.10
C LEU A 35 11.40 -8.77 0.66
N GLN A 36 11.01 -9.70 -0.21
CA GLN A 36 10.15 -10.82 0.15
C GLN A 36 10.93 -11.90 0.92
N SER A 37 10.21 -12.83 1.53
CA SER A 37 10.77 -13.90 2.36
C SER A 37 11.72 -14.85 1.63
N ASP A 38 11.64 -14.93 0.30
CA ASP A 38 12.60 -15.67 -0.54
C ASP A 38 13.98 -14.99 -0.62
N GLY A 39 14.10 -13.76 -0.12
CA GLY A 39 15.35 -13.02 -0.06
C GLY A 39 15.87 -12.55 -1.42
N LYS A 40 15.06 -12.65 -2.49
CA LYS A 40 15.44 -12.31 -3.87
C LYS A 40 14.46 -11.34 -4.54
N LYS A 41 13.15 -11.51 -4.32
CA LYS A 41 12.08 -10.75 -4.95
C LYS A 41 11.71 -9.49 -4.18
N CYS A 42 11.37 -8.43 -4.90
CA CYS A 42 10.92 -7.18 -4.32
C CYS A 42 9.42 -7.01 -4.59
N LYS A 43 8.64 -6.85 -3.53
CA LYS A 43 7.22 -6.51 -3.64
C LYS A 43 7.04 -5.02 -3.44
N GLU A 44 6.30 -4.38 -4.33
CA GLU A 44 5.91 -2.98 -4.15
C GLU A 44 5.19 -2.84 -2.81
N VAL A 45 5.66 -1.91 -1.99
CA VAL A 45 4.89 -1.43 -0.86
C VAL A 45 3.79 -0.62 -1.49
N GLU A 46 2.55 -1.09 -1.35
CA GLU A 46 1.40 -0.24 -1.58
C GLU A 46 1.62 0.99 -0.70
N ARG A 47 2.04 2.10 -1.31
CA ARG A 47 2.21 3.35 -0.61
C ARG A 47 0.83 3.66 -0.09
N LEU A 48 0.68 3.52 1.22
CA LEU A 48 -0.33 4.26 1.96
C LEU A 48 0.14 5.71 1.90
N ASP A 49 0.07 6.34 0.72
CA ASP A 49 -0.10 7.78 0.66
C ASP A 49 -1.22 8.08 1.65
N GLU A 50 -1.10 9.11 2.48
CA GLU A 50 -2.17 9.46 3.43
C GLU A 50 -3.51 9.75 2.72
N THR A 51 -3.49 9.85 1.39
CA THR A 51 -4.64 9.92 0.47
C THR A 51 -5.14 8.55 -0.03
N SER A 52 -4.37 7.47 0.05
CA SER A 52 -4.81 6.08 -0.22
C SER A 52 -5.62 5.46 0.92
N LEU A 53 -5.78 6.19 2.04
CA LEU A 53 -6.90 6.02 2.98
C LEU A 53 -8.23 6.57 2.42
N ASN A 54 -8.33 6.89 1.13
CA ASN A 54 -9.59 7.00 0.38
C ASN A 54 -10.34 5.64 0.26
N LEU A 55 -10.39 4.89 1.37
CA LEU A 55 -11.49 4.00 1.72
C LEU A 55 -12.83 4.76 1.75
N GLU A 56 -12.76 6.08 1.77
CA GLU A 56 -13.85 7.02 1.61
C GLU A 56 -14.14 7.30 0.14
N SER A 57 -14.66 6.29 -0.56
CA SER A 57 -15.41 6.52 -1.80
C SER A 57 -16.78 5.88 -1.67
N CYS A 58 -17.81 6.51 -2.23
CA CYS A 58 -19.15 5.93 -2.21
C CYS A 58 -19.22 4.56 -2.92
N ASN A 59 -18.31 4.32 -3.87
CA ASN A 59 -18.21 3.04 -4.56
C ASN A 59 -17.55 1.93 -3.72
N ARG A 60 -16.88 2.29 -2.61
CA ARG A 60 -16.21 1.37 -1.69
C ARG A 60 -17.00 1.35 -0.38
N GLN A 61 -17.74 0.27 -0.13
CA GLN A 61 -18.51 0.11 1.12
C GLN A 61 -19.41 1.32 1.45
N ASN A 62 -20.00 1.97 0.44
CA ASN A 62 -20.83 3.18 0.61
C ASN A 62 -20.10 4.33 1.32
N GLY A 63 -18.77 4.44 1.21
CA GLY A 63 -17.97 5.43 1.96
C GLY A 63 -18.09 5.27 3.47
N LYS A 64 -18.46 4.07 3.93
CA LYS A 64 -18.86 3.72 5.30
C LYS A 64 -20.12 4.44 5.83
N CYS A 65 -20.92 5.07 4.98
CA CYS A 65 -22.17 5.69 5.39
C CYS A 65 -23.24 4.64 5.69
N SER A 66 -24.02 4.81 6.76
CA SER A 66 -25.15 3.91 7.07
C SER A 66 -26.29 4.00 6.05
N HIS A 67 -26.54 5.18 5.50
CA HIS A 67 -27.66 5.41 4.58
C HIS A 67 -27.20 5.92 3.21
N LYS A 68 -27.05 7.23 3.05
CA LYS A 68 -26.71 7.86 1.76
C LYS A 68 -25.26 8.33 1.80
N CYS A 69 -24.53 8.09 0.71
CA CYS A 69 -23.18 8.60 0.49
C CYS A 69 -23.16 9.56 -0.70
N PHE A 70 -22.41 10.64 -0.57
CA PHE A 70 -22.14 11.61 -1.63
C PHE A 70 -20.63 11.77 -1.80
N GLN A 71 -20.15 11.63 -3.03
CA GLN A 71 -18.75 11.83 -3.37
C GLN A 71 -18.48 13.34 -3.43
N GLU A 72 -17.49 13.80 -2.66
CA GLU A 72 -17.01 15.18 -2.62
C GLU A 72 -15.54 15.22 -3.10
N PRO A 73 -15.01 16.40 -3.49
CA PRO A 73 -13.62 16.52 -3.94
C PRO A 73 -12.58 16.09 -2.89
N ASN A 74 -12.92 16.25 -1.61
CA ASN A 74 -12.03 15.95 -0.47
C ASN A 74 -12.50 14.73 0.34
N GLY A 75 -13.26 13.80 -0.26
CA GLY A 75 -13.69 12.56 0.39
C GLY A 75 -15.18 12.26 0.21
N VAL A 76 -15.85 11.80 1.26
CA VAL A 76 -17.30 11.49 1.23
C VAL A 76 -18.08 12.24 2.28
N ARG A 77 -19.31 12.57 1.95
CA ARG A 77 -20.30 13.12 2.86
C ARG A 77 -21.45 12.14 3.02
N CYS A 78 -21.80 11.81 4.27
CA CYS A 78 -22.95 10.94 4.55
C CYS A 78 -24.22 11.76 4.84
N ALA A 79 -25.39 11.20 4.53
CA ALA A 79 -26.66 11.75 4.97
C ALA A 79 -27.67 10.65 5.32
N CYS A 80 -28.64 11.00 6.16
CA CYS A 80 -29.66 10.08 6.64
C CYS A 80 -30.97 10.19 5.86
N ARG A 81 -31.78 9.12 5.89
CA ARG A 81 -33.17 9.15 5.40
C ARG A 81 -34.05 9.94 6.38
N GLY A 82 -35.24 10.35 5.94
CA GLY A 82 -36.17 11.11 6.79
C GLY A 82 -36.49 10.35 8.09
N GLY A 83 -36.50 11.07 9.22
CA GLY A 83 -36.69 10.50 10.56
C GLY A 83 -35.41 10.08 11.28
N TYR A 84 -34.27 10.02 10.59
CA TYR A 84 -32.97 9.64 11.15
C TYR A 84 -32.05 10.87 11.27
N LYS A 85 -31.19 10.91 12.30
CA LYS A 85 -30.18 11.97 12.48
C LYS A 85 -28.78 11.40 12.27
N LEU A 86 -27.90 12.19 11.66
CA LEU A 86 -26.50 11.81 11.48
C LEU A 86 -25.80 11.79 12.85
N LEU A 87 -25.07 10.72 13.12
CA LEU A 87 -24.27 10.56 14.34
C LEU A 87 -22.98 11.41 14.27
N PRO A 88 -22.35 11.71 15.42
CA PRO A 88 -21.12 12.50 15.47
C PRO A 88 -19.91 11.88 14.75
N ASP A 89 -19.96 10.59 14.44
CA ASP A 89 -18.96 9.90 13.62
C ASP A 89 -19.03 10.30 12.13
N ASN A 90 -20.03 11.11 11.73
CA ASN A 90 -20.33 11.53 10.37
C ASN A 90 -20.63 10.37 9.39
N LYS A 91 -20.92 9.18 9.91
CA LYS A 91 -21.14 7.97 9.11
C LYS A 91 -22.47 7.29 9.48
N GLY A 92 -22.73 7.18 10.77
CA GLY A 92 -23.89 6.51 11.34
C GLY A 92 -25.17 7.34 11.32
N CYS A 93 -26.31 6.67 11.36
CA CYS A 93 -27.63 7.30 11.49
C CYS A 93 -28.41 6.67 12.66
N THR A 94 -29.14 7.47 13.46
CA THR A 94 -29.98 7.03 14.59
C THR A 94 -31.27 6.36 14.16
#